data_AF-A0A2K4ZNU1-F1
#
_entry.id   AF-A0A2K4ZNU1-F1
#
_cell.length_a   1.000
_cell.length_b   1.000
_cell.length_c   1.000
_cell.angle_alpha   90.00
_cell.angle_beta   90.00
_cell.angle_gamma   90.00
#
_symmetry.space_group_name_H-M   'P 1'
#
loop_
_entity.id
_entity.type
_entity.pdbx_description
1 polymer ?
#
loop_
_entity_poly.entity_id
_entity_poly.type
_entity_poly.pdbx_seq_one_letter_code
_entity_poly.pdbx_strand_id
1 'polypeptide(L)'
;MRDLMIRVQDEARAIRSLQEKVPKLKEQLSEAKGVFKSKERKALTEQIKQTEQEISERLDKLPDTLKEDGYPDVQAFIATYREAEAVVEQYNRSLTEWERQVKEKNRPQKPPERESVRSRLRQLQEQGRQQPHRKKSFDRDSR
;
A
#
# COMPACT_ATOMS: atom_id res chain seq x y z
N MET A 1 -1.27 -1.55 11.52
CA MET A 1 -1.86 -1.17 10.22
C MET A 1 -1.34 0.17 9.71
N ARG A 2 -1.45 1.29 10.45
CA ARG A 2 -0.96 2.60 9.96
C ARG A 2 0.53 2.60 9.59
N ASP A 3 1.37 2.02 10.44
CA ASP A 3 2.83 1.96 10.17
C ASP A 3 3.15 1.12 8.92
N LEU A 4 2.39 0.05 8.68
CA LEU A 4 2.51 -0.75 7.45
C LEU A 4 2.09 0.05 6.23
N MET A 5 1.00 0.82 6.32
CA MET A 5 0.56 1.66 5.20
C MET A 5 1.61 2.72 4.86
N ILE A 6 2.25 3.32 5.87
CA ILE A 6 3.34 4.28 5.65
C ILE A 6 4.49 3.60 4.90
N ARG A 7 4.93 2.41 5.33
CA ARG A 7 5.98 1.65 4.64
C ARG A 7 5.61 1.31 3.20
N VAL A 8 4.40 0.78 2.97
CA VAL A 8 3.88 0.47 1.63
C VAL A 8 3.87 1.70 0.73
N GLN A 9 3.46 2.86 1.27
CA GLN A 9 3.46 4.12 0.51
C GLN A 9 4.87 4.64 0.22
N ASP A 10 5.79 4.55 1.18
CA ASP A 10 7.18 4.98 1.02
C ASP A 10 7.89 4.10 -0.01
N GLU A 11 7.68 2.78 0.02
CA GLU A 11 8.22 1.88 -1.00
C GLU A 11 7.61 2.13 -2.37
N ALA A 12 6.29 2.32 -2.46
CA ALA A 12 5.63 2.68 -3.72
C ALA A 12 6.17 4.01 -4.29
N ARG A 13 6.44 5.00 -3.42
CA ARG A 13 7.06 6.26 -3.82
C ARG A 13 8.51 6.07 -4.30
N ALA A 14 9.28 5.23 -3.61
CA ALA A 14 10.65 4.90 -4.01
C ALA A 14 10.68 4.20 -5.37
N ILE A 15 9.83 3.18 -5.58
CA ILE A 15 9.68 2.48 -6.86
C ILE A 15 9.28 3.45 -7.96
N ARG A 16 8.30 4.33 -7.72
CA ARG A 16 7.89 5.35 -8.70
C ARG A 16 9.05 6.28 -9.08
N SER A 17 9.85 6.69 -8.11
CA SER A 17 11.02 7.55 -8.36
C SER A 17 12.09 6.86 -9.22
N LEU A 18 12.30 5.54 -9.02
CA LEU A 18 13.20 4.74 -9.84
C LEU A 18 12.63 4.51 -11.24
N GLN A 19 11.33 4.20 -11.35
CA GLN A 19 10.63 4.06 -12.62
C GLN A 19 10.67 5.35 -13.46
N GLU A 20 10.66 6.53 -12.84
CA GLU A 20 10.80 7.81 -13.54
C GLU A 20 12.24 8.06 -14.05
N LYS A 21 13.24 7.47 -13.40
CA LYS A 21 14.66 7.58 -13.82
C LYS A 21 14.99 6.69 -15.01
N VAL A 22 14.42 5.48 -15.09
CA VAL A 22 14.65 4.51 -16.19
C VAL A 22 14.46 5.13 -17.59
N PRO A 23 13.37 5.84 -17.91
CA PRO A 23 13.19 6.44 -19.24
C PRO A 23 14.23 7.53 -19.52
N LYS A 24 14.59 8.35 -18.52
CA LYS A 24 15.63 9.39 -18.67
C LYS A 24 17.00 8.77 -18.99
N LEU A 25 17.35 7.64 -18.34
CA LEU A 25 18.57 6.90 -18.64
C LEU A 25 18.54 6.25 -20.03
N LYS A 26 17.38 5.73 -20.45
CA LYS A 26 17.18 5.17 -21.82
C LYS A 26 17.31 6.26 -22.88
N GLU A 27 16.82 7.47 -22.61
CA GLU A 27 16.97 8.63 -23.49
C GLU A 27 18.44 9.04 -23.61
N GLN A 28 19.18 9.17 -22.51
CA GLN A 28 20.63 9.45 -22.53
C GLN A 28 21.43 8.38 -23.28
N LEU A 29 21.05 7.11 -23.13
CA LEU A 29 21.66 6.00 -23.88
C LEU A 29 21.38 6.13 -25.38
N SER A 30 20.18 6.58 -25.76
CA SER A 30 19.82 6.88 -27.14
C SER A 30 20.59 8.09 -27.67
N GLU A 31 20.85 9.13 -26.86
CA GLU A 31 21.64 10.29 -27.29
C GLU A 31 23.14 9.98 -27.45
N ALA A 32 23.65 8.98 -26.75
CA ALA A 32 25.04 8.53 -26.81
C ALA A 32 25.41 7.76 -28.11
N LYS A 33 24.98 8.22 -29.30
CA LYS A 33 25.16 7.52 -30.60
C LYS A 33 26.58 7.58 -31.20
N GLY A 34 27.57 8.16 -30.53
CA GLY A 34 28.94 8.32 -31.07
C GLY A 34 29.87 7.12 -30.84
N VAL A 35 30.76 6.83 -31.80
CA VAL A 35 31.77 5.74 -31.75
C VAL A 35 32.67 5.82 -30.48
N PHE A 36 32.98 7.03 -30.02
CA PHE A 36 33.77 7.27 -28.81
C PHE A 36 33.00 7.05 -27.50
N LYS A 37 31.67 6.92 -27.54
CA LYS A 37 30.82 6.75 -26.34
C LYS A 37 30.57 5.30 -25.96
N SER A 38 31.35 4.36 -26.49
CA SER A 38 31.20 2.92 -26.21
C SER A 38 31.28 2.58 -24.72
N LYS A 39 32.18 3.22 -23.96
CA LYS A 39 32.26 3.06 -22.49
C LYS A 39 31.04 3.68 -21.78
N GLU A 40 30.62 4.87 -22.22
CA GLU A 40 29.49 5.61 -21.65
C GLU A 40 28.16 4.86 -21.85
N ARG A 41 27.94 4.30 -23.04
CA ARG A 41 26.79 3.43 -23.34
C ARG A 41 26.76 2.18 -22.48
N LYS A 42 27.92 1.54 -22.25
CA LYS A 42 28.01 0.35 -21.41
C LYS A 42 27.67 0.69 -19.95
N ALA A 43 28.18 1.81 -19.43
CA ALA A 43 27.86 2.31 -18.10
C ALA A 43 26.36 2.62 -17.95
N LEU A 44 25.76 3.32 -18.92
CA LEU A 44 24.32 3.63 -18.94
C LEU A 44 23.45 2.37 -19.01
N THR A 45 23.85 1.37 -19.81
CA THR A 45 23.14 0.08 -19.90
C THR A 45 23.17 -0.67 -18.58
N GLU A 46 24.35 -0.73 -17.94
CA GLU A 46 24.52 -1.36 -16.62
C GLU A 46 23.65 -0.65 -15.58
N GLN A 47 23.65 0.69 -15.58
CA GLN A 47 22.86 1.50 -14.65
C GLN A 47 21.35 1.31 -14.85
N ILE A 48 20.87 1.21 -16.09
CA ILE A 48 19.47 0.88 -16.40
C ILE A 48 19.14 -0.50 -15.82
N LYS A 49 19.97 -1.51 -16.08
CA LYS A 49 19.75 -2.87 -15.60
C LYS A 49 19.75 -2.95 -14.08
N GLN A 50 20.69 -2.27 -13.41
CA GLN A 50 20.72 -2.16 -11.95
C GLN A 50 19.46 -1.49 -11.40
N THR A 51 19.01 -0.41 -12.03
CA THR A 51 17.79 0.29 -11.60
C THR A 51 16.55 -0.59 -11.79
N GLU A 52 16.44 -1.32 -12.89
CA GLU A 52 15.33 -2.26 -13.15
C GLU A 52 15.35 -3.43 -12.16
N GLN A 53 16.53 -3.96 -11.84
CA GLN A 53 16.69 -5.00 -10.82
C GLN A 53 16.31 -4.49 -9.42
N GLU A 54 16.75 -3.28 -9.05
CA GLU A 54 16.40 -2.68 -7.76
C GLU A 54 14.89 -2.43 -7.64
N ILE A 55 14.22 -2.01 -8.72
CA ILE A 55 12.76 -1.92 -8.77
C ILE A 55 12.11 -3.29 -8.50
N SER A 56 12.59 -4.34 -9.16
CA SER A 56 12.05 -5.69 -8.99
C SER A 56 12.27 -6.21 -7.57
N GLU A 57 13.45 -6.04 -7.00
CA GLU A 57 13.77 -6.47 -5.64
C GLU A 57 12.94 -5.72 -4.59
N ARG A 58 12.69 -4.42 -4.79
CA ARG A 58 11.81 -3.64 -3.91
C ARG A 58 10.36 -4.10 -4.03
N LEU A 59 9.89 -4.38 -5.25
CA LEU A 59 8.54 -4.91 -5.48
C LEU A 59 8.34 -6.30 -4.86
N ASP A 60 9.37 -7.15 -4.87
CA ASP A 60 9.33 -8.50 -4.31
C ASP A 60 9.33 -8.50 -2.77
N LYS A 61 10.10 -7.58 -2.15
CA LYS A 61 10.18 -7.44 -0.68
C LYS A 61 8.90 -6.87 -0.06
N LEU A 62 8.19 -5.99 -0.77
CA LEU A 62 6.97 -5.33 -0.29
C LEU A 62 5.89 -6.32 0.19
N PRO A 63 5.47 -7.33 -0.61
CA PRO A 63 4.50 -8.34 -0.15
C PRO A 63 5.06 -9.25 0.95
N ASP A 64 6.37 -9.54 0.99
CA ASP A 64 6.93 -10.38 2.05
C ASP A 64 6.86 -9.69 3.43
N THR A 65 7.11 -8.38 3.51
CA THR A 65 6.90 -7.64 4.77
C THR A 65 5.43 -7.64 5.23
N LEU A 66 4.48 -7.69 4.30
CA LEU A 66 3.06 -7.75 4.62
C LEU A 66 2.62 -9.15 5.04
N LYS A 67 3.21 -10.20 4.46
CA LYS A 67 2.99 -11.60 4.87
C LYS A 67 3.46 -11.85 6.30
N GLU A 68 4.60 -11.28 6.70
CA GLU A 68 5.06 -11.34 8.09
C GLU A 68 4.02 -10.78 9.07
N ASP A 69 3.28 -9.75 8.67
CA ASP A 69 2.22 -9.14 9.47
C ASP A 69 0.85 -9.83 9.33
N GLY A 70 0.80 -10.95 8.59
CA GLY A 70 -0.37 -11.79 8.38
C GLY A 70 -1.21 -11.44 7.15
N TYR A 71 -0.82 -10.46 6.33
CA TYR A 71 -1.58 -10.07 5.15
C TYR A 71 -1.13 -10.85 3.91
N PRO A 72 -2.03 -11.53 3.18
CA PRO A 72 -1.64 -12.36 2.04
C PRO A 72 -1.21 -11.56 0.81
N ASP A 73 -1.68 -10.31 0.68
CA ASP A 73 -1.42 -9.45 -0.47
C ASP A 73 -1.52 -7.96 -0.11
N VAL A 74 -0.81 -7.10 -0.85
CA VAL A 74 -0.85 -5.63 -0.74
C VAL A 74 -2.27 -5.11 -0.97
N GLN A 75 -2.98 -5.65 -1.94
CA GLN A 75 -4.34 -5.24 -2.29
C GLN A 75 -5.34 -5.60 -1.19
N ALA A 76 -5.17 -6.77 -0.55
CA ALA A 76 -5.98 -7.16 0.61
C ALA A 76 -5.76 -6.20 1.78
N PHE A 77 -4.49 -5.86 2.05
CA PHE A 77 -4.14 -4.88 3.06
C PHE A 77 -4.74 -3.48 2.76
N ILE A 78 -4.61 -2.99 1.54
CA ILE A 78 -5.17 -1.69 1.13
C ILE A 78 -6.70 -1.69 1.28
N ALA A 79 -7.38 -2.77 0.91
CA ALA A 79 -8.84 -2.88 1.05
C ALA A 79 -9.25 -2.77 2.52
N THR A 80 -8.64 -3.58 3.40
CA THR A 80 -8.90 -3.53 4.85
C THR A 80 -8.55 -2.17 5.46
N TYR A 81 -7.46 -1.54 5.01
CA TYR A 81 -7.07 -0.21 5.49
C TYR A 81 -8.09 0.87 5.12
N ARG A 82 -8.63 0.84 3.89
CA ARG A 82 -9.68 1.77 3.45
C ARG A 82 -10.96 1.60 4.26
N GLU A 83 -11.35 0.36 4.56
CA GLU A 83 -12.48 0.09 5.44
C GLU A 83 -12.24 0.62 6.86
N ALA A 84 -11.02 0.45 7.38
CA ALA A 84 -10.64 1.00 8.67
C ALA A 84 -10.68 2.54 8.69
N GLU A 85 -10.21 3.20 7.63
CA GLU A 85 -10.34 4.66 7.48
C GLU A 85 -11.80 5.10 7.45
N ALA A 86 -12.67 4.40 6.72
CA ALA A 86 -14.09 4.73 6.64
C ALA A 86 -14.78 4.68 8.01
N VAL A 87 -14.42 3.69 8.85
CA VAL A 87 -14.94 3.59 10.23
C VAL A 87 -14.49 4.78 11.08
N VAL A 88 -13.21 5.18 10.97
CA VAL A 88 -12.69 6.35 11.69
C VAL A 88 -13.32 7.64 11.20
N GLU A 89 -13.50 7.78 9.88
CA GLU A 89 -14.11 8.96 9.27
C GLU A 89 -15.59 9.10 9.68
N GLN A 90 -16.34 7.99 9.66
CA GLN A 90 -17.72 7.97 10.13
C GLN A 90 -17.82 8.42 11.59
N TYR A 91 -16.94 7.91 12.47
CA TYR A 91 -16.90 8.35 13.85
C TYR A 91 -16.55 9.84 13.99
N ASN A 92 -15.58 10.33 13.23
CA ASN A 92 -15.21 11.75 13.25
C ASN A 92 -16.37 12.64 12.80
N ARG A 93 -17.11 12.25 11.76
CA ARG A 93 -18.31 12.99 11.32
C ARG A 93 -19.38 13.04 12.41
N SER A 94 -19.70 11.89 13.03
CA SER A 94 -20.66 11.84 14.15
C SER A 94 -20.17 12.65 15.36
N LEU A 95 -18.87 12.70 15.61
CA LEU A 95 -18.28 13.52 16.66
C LEU A 95 -18.46 15.01 16.35
N THR A 96 -18.16 15.45 15.12
CA THR A 96 -18.31 16.84 14.69
C THR A 96 -19.79 17.28 14.73
N GLU A 97 -20.71 16.41 14.31
CA GLU A 97 -22.15 16.67 14.41
C GLU A 97 -22.61 16.79 15.87
N TRP A 98 -22.09 15.93 16.75
CA TRP A 98 -22.35 16.01 18.19
C TRP A 98 -21.80 17.31 18.79
N GLU A 99 -20.55 17.68 18.48
CA GLU A 99 -19.92 18.93 18.93
C GLU A 99 -20.74 20.15 18.47
N ARG A 100 -21.24 20.12 17.23
CA ARG A 100 -22.12 21.16 16.70
C ARG A 100 -23.44 21.23 17.47
N GLN A 101 -24.10 20.09 17.72
CA GLN A 101 -25.36 20.05 18.48
C GLN A 101 -25.21 20.54 19.92
N VAL A 102 -24.11 20.17 20.59
CA VAL A 102 -23.77 20.64 21.94
C VAL A 102 -23.54 22.15 21.94
N LYS A 103 -22.85 22.69 20.92
CA LYS A 103 -22.60 24.12 20.76
C LYS A 103 -23.89 24.92 20.46
N GLU A 104 -24.84 24.34 19.73
CA GLU A 104 -26.17 24.92 19.44
C GLU A 104 -27.17 24.86 20.61
N LYS A 105 -26.71 24.60 21.85
CA LYS A 105 -27.53 24.53 23.09
C LYS A 105 -28.66 23.49 23.06
N ASN A 106 -28.57 22.47 22.20
CA ASN A 106 -29.46 21.30 22.29
C ASN A 106 -29.00 20.37 23.43
N ARG A 107 -29.94 19.64 24.05
CA ARG A 107 -29.67 18.69 25.16
C ARG A 107 -28.49 17.78 24.79
N PRO A 108 -27.58 17.46 25.74
CA PRO A 108 -26.44 16.62 25.44
C PRO A 108 -26.93 15.21 25.06
N GLN A 109 -26.92 14.89 23.77
CA GLN A 109 -26.96 13.51 23.32
C GLN A 109 -25.67 12.83 23.81
N LYS A 110 -25.71 11.52 24.04
CA LYS A 110 -24.49 10.79 24.39
C LYS A 110 -23.45 10.95 23.27
N PRO A 111 -22.18 11.22 23.60
CA PRO A 111 -21.13 11.23 22.59
C PRO A 111 -21.04 9.85 21.91
N PRO A 112 -20.59 9.79 20.66
CA PRO A 112 -20.36 8.52 19.98
C PRO A 112 -19.33 7.67 20.73
N GLU A 113 -19.58 6.36 20.84
CA GLU A 113 -18.75 5.45 21.64
C GLU A 113 -17.43 5.09 20.93
N ARG A 114 -16.31 5.49 21.52
CA ARG A 114 -14.95 5.18 21.03
C ARG A 114 -14.59 3.69 21.08
N GLU A 115 -15.18 2.95 22.01
CA GLU A 115 -14.95 1.50 22.15
C GLU A 115 -15.50 0.71 20.96
N SER A 116 -16.64 1.12 20.41
CA SER A 116 -17.23 0.51 19.22
C SER A 116 -16.31 0.63 18.01
N VAL A 117 -15.71 1.81 17.82
CA VAL A 117 -14.72 2.07 16.76
C VAL A 117 -13.48 1.20 16.93
N ARG A 118 -12.90 1.17 18.14
CA ARG A 118 -11.71 0.36 18.43
C ARG A 118 -11.97 -1.13 18.23
N SER A 119 -13.14 -1.63 18.64
CA SER A 119 -13.55 -3.02 18.44
C SER A 119 -13.71 -3.34 16.96
N ARG A 120 -14.40 -2.48 16.20
CA ARG A 120 -14.56 -2.60 14.75
C ARG A 120 -13.22 -2.61 14.00
N LEU A 121 -12.29 -1.74 14.40
CA LEU A 121 -10.94 -1.70 13.83
C LEU A 121 -10.14 -2.97 14.14
N ARG A 122 -10.26 -3.53 15.36
CA ARG A 122 -9.63 -4.81 15.72
C ARG A 122 -10.20 -5.94 14.87
N GLN A 123 -11.52 -5.99 14.70
CA GLN A 123 -12.20 -6.99 13.88
C GLN A 123 -11.75 -6.92 12.41
N LEU A 124 -11.64 -5.72 11.84
CA LEU A 124 -11.14 -5.52 10.47
C LEU A 124 -9.69 -5.98 10.33
N GLN A 125 -8.85 -5.68 11.33
CA GLN A 125 -7.47 -6.14 11.34
C GLN A 125 -7.36 -7.67 11.38
N GLU A 126 -8.17 -8.33 12.20
CA GLU A 126 -8.24 -9.78 12.27
C GLU A 126 -8.75 -10.39 10.96
N GLN A 127 -9.79 -9.82 10.34
CA GLN A 127 -10.31 -10.28 9.04
C GLN A 127 -9.28 -10.16 7.91
N GLY A 128 -8.53 -9.06 7.87
CA GLY A 128 -7.47 -8.86 6.87
C GLY A 128 -6.28 -9.81 7.05
N ARG A 129 -5.94 -10.13 8.31
CA ARG A 129 -4.87 -11.09 8.67
C ARG A 129 -5.28 -12.55 8.51
N GLN A 130 -6.57 -12.84 8.71
CA GLN A 130 -7.09 -14.20 8.70
C GLN A 130 -7.71 -14.62 7.38
N GLN A 131 -7.64 -13.84 6.28
CA GLN A 131 -8.16 -14.33 5.01
C GLN A 131 -7.50 -15.69 4.71
N PRO A 132 -8.24 -16.81 4.89
CA PRO A 132 -7.65 -18.10 4.67
C PRO A 132 -7.39 -18.10 3.17
N HIS A 133 -6.19 -18.52 2.78
CA HIS A 133 -5.96 -19.00 1.43
C HIS A 133 -7.19 -19.84 1.08
N ARG A 134 -8.09 -19.29 0.26
CA ARG A 134 -9.27 -20.00 -0.20
C ARG A 134 -8.63 -21.13 -0.97
N LYS A 135 -8.52 -22.31 -0.37
CA LYS A 135 -8.07 -23.51 -1.06
C LYS A 135 -9.08 -23.61 -2.18
N LYS A 136 -8.69 -23.17 -3.37
CA LYS A 136 -9.33 -23.57 -4.61
C LYS A 136 -9.11 -25.07 -4.59
N SER A 137 -10.06 -25.80 -4.01
CA SER A 137 -10.25 -27.19 -4.33
C SER A 137 -10.47 -27.17 -5.83
N PHE A 138 -9.39 -27.40 -6.57
CA PHE A 138 -9.52 -27.95 -7.90
C PHE A 138 -10.20 -29.28 -7.67
N ASP A 139 -11.52 -29.27 -7.78
CA ASP A 139 -12.31 -30.43 -8.11
C ASP A 139 -11.80 -30.88 -9.48
N ARG A 140 -10.70 -31.64 -9.47
CA ARG A 140 -10.38 -32.57 -10.54
C ARG A 140 -11.37 -33.71 -10.38
N ASP A 141 -12.62 -33.44 -10.75
CA ASP A 141 -13.58 -34.48 -11.01
C ASP A 141 -12.93 -35.39 -12.06
N SER A 142 -12.78 -36.63 -11.61
CA SER A 142 -12.14 -37.70 -12.33
C SER A 142 -13.23 -38.35 -13.17
N ARG A 143 -13.24 -38.09 -14.48
CA ARG A 143 -13.83 -39.00 -15.47
C ARG A 143 -13.43 -38.67 -16.90
#